data_AF-A0A218ZBC3-F1
#
_entry.id   AF-A0A218ZBC3-F1
#
_cell.length_a   1.000
_cell.length_b   1.000
_cell.length_c   1.000
_cell.angle_alpha   90.00
_cell.angle_beta   90.00
_cell.angle_gamma   90.00
#
_symmetry.space_group_name_H-M   'P 1'
#
loop_
_entity.id
_entity.type
_entity.pdbx_description
1 polymer ?
#
loop_
_entity_poly.entity_id
_entity_poly.type
_entity_poly.pdbx_seq_one_letter_code
_entity_poly.pdbx_strand_id
1 'polypeptide(L)'
;MRTASGHSWLLKNDTDYRTWTRWGRVGDSGQSANLGDGSLQDAMRQFESNFKVKSGLEWSDRLGKPRSGNYAFIERSYTEDFGEEQEPKLNSKIEPGLKQGAAPESKLTTAVQDMIELIFNQQYFAVTMIDPNYDTNKLPLGKLTKSTIIKGYQD
;
A
#
# COMPACT_ATOMS: atom_id res chain seq x y z
N MET A 1 -2.62 20.47 7.19
CA MET A 1 -3.23 20.55 5.85
C MET A 1 -3.36 19.12 5.33
N ARG A 2 -4.56 18.59 5.04
CA ARG A 2 -4.72 17.18 4.61
C ARG A 2 -4.31 17.01 3.14
N THR A 3 -3.42 16.08 2.85
CA THR A 3 -2.95 15.78 1.48
C THR A 3 -4.07 15.14 0.65
N ALA A 4 -4.06 15.43 -0.65
CA ALA A 4 -4.95 14.77 -1.62
C ALA A 4 -4.23 13.59 -2.25
N SER A 5 -4.96 12.53 -2.56
CA SER A 5 -4.45 11.34 -3.27
C SER A 5 -5.39 10.94 -4.40
N GLY A 6 -4.80 10.44 -5.48
CA GLY A 6 -5.50 9.77 -6.56
C GLY A 6 -4.88 8.41 -6.83
N HIS A 7 -5.72 7.46 -7.22
CA HIS A 7 -5.34 6.12 -7.63
C HIS A 7 -5.97 5.80 -8.97
N SER A 8 -5.27 5.00 -9.77
CA SER A 8 -5.75 4.55 -11.08
C SER A 8 -5.31 3.12 -11.29
N TRP A 9 -6.20 2.28 -11.81
CA TRP A 9 -5.97 0.88 -12.09
C TRP A 9 -6.51 0.54 -13.47
N LEU A 10 -5.77 -0.28 -14.21
CA LEU A 10 -6.27 -0.96 -15.40
C LEU A 10 -6.85 -2.31 -14.95
N LEU A 11 -8.16 -2.46 -15.09
CA LEU A 11 -8.90 -3.67 -14.74
C LEU A 11 -9.16 -4.51 -15.98
N LYS A 12 -9.10 -5.83 -15.84
CA LYS A 12 -9.44 -6.80 -16.87
C LYS A 12 -10.48 -7.77 -16.34
N ASN A 13 -11.61 -7.86 -17.04
CA ASN A 13 -12.65 -8.88 -16.84
C ASN A 13 -12.83 -9.64 -18.15
N ASP A 14 -12.24 -10.82 -18.26
CA ASP A 14 -12.20 -11.64 -19.49
C ASP A 14 -11.70 -10.87 -20.72
N THR A 15 -12.63 -10.28 -21.47
CA THR A 15 -12.37 -9.48 -22.69
C THR A 15 -12.66 -7.99 -22.51
N ASP A 16 -13.27 -7.57 -21.41
CA ASP A 16 -13.55 -6.16 -21.08
C ASP A 16 -12.40 -5.58 -20.27
N TYR A 17 -11.83 -4.48 -20.77
CA TYR A 17 -10.77 -3.72 -20.12
C TYR A 17 -11.29 -2.34 -19.76
N ARG A 18 -11.04 -1.91 -18.52
CA ARG A 18 -11.50 -0.64 -18.00
C ARG A 18 -10.43 0.05 -17.18
N THR A 19 -10.45 1.36 -17.15
CA THR A 19 -9.62 2.16 -16.26
C THR A 19 -10.48 2.66 -15.10
N TRP A 20 -10.23 2.12 -13.91
CA TRP A 20 -10.88 2.57 -12.70
C TRP A 20 -10.02 3.58 -11.98
N THR A 21 -10.62 4.69 -11.57
CA THR A 21 -9.93 5.80 -10.91
C THR A 21 -10.66 6.16 -9.62
N ARG A 22 -9.91 6.52 -8.58
CA ARG A 22 -10.43 7.00 -7.29
C ARG A 22 -9.60 8.18 -6.83
N TRP A 23 -10.23 9.23 -6.30
CA TRP A 23 -9.51 10.41 -5.80
C TRP A 23 -10.22 11.05 -4.62
N GLY A 24 -9.46 11.68 -3.73
CA GLY A 24 -9.99 12.31 -2.53
C GLY A 24 -8.89 12.77 -1.60
N ARG A 25 -9.26 13.15 -0.37
CA ARG A 25 -8.29 13.37 0.70
C ARG A 25 -7.80 12.01 1.22
N VAL A 26 -6.53 11.95 1.62
CA VAL A 26 -5.96 10.73 2.22
C VAL A 26 -6.75 10.38 3.48
N GLY A 27 -7.28 9.16 3.54
CA GLY A 27 -8.11 8.66 4.64
C GLY A 27 -9.63 8.79 4.44
N ASP A 28 -10.09 9.51 3.41
CA ASP A 28 -11.51 9.68 3.11
C ASP A 28 -11.96 8.79 1.92
N SER A 29 -13.25 8.49 1.82
CA SER A 29 -13.80 7.64 0.75
C SER A 29 -13.59 8.22 -0.66
N GLY A 30 -13.66 9.54 -0.81
CA GLY A 30 -13.42 10.23 -2.07
C GLY A 30 -14.48 9.97 -3.15
N GLN A 31 -14.14 10.26 -4.40
CA GLN A 31 -14.93 9.99 -5.61
C GLN A 31 -14.24 8.92 -6.45
N SER A 32 -14.99 8.25 -7.34
CA SER A 32 -14.44 7.28 -8.28
C SER A 32 -15.13 7.33 -9.64
N ALA A 33 -14.43 6.88 -10.68
CA ALA A 33 -14.96 6.76 -12.03
C ALA A 33 -14.41 5.50 -12.72
N ASN A 34 -15.26 4.88 -13.53
CA ASN A 34 -14.91 3.76 -14.40
C ASN A 34 -14.92 4.26 -15.86
N LEU A 35 -13.78 4.17 -16.53
CA LEU A 35 -13.52 4.75 -17.85
C LEU A 35 -13.11 3.65 -18.83
N GLY A 36 -13.25 3.95 -20.12
CA GLY A 36 -12.94 3.02 -21.20
C GLY A 36 -14.19 2.53 -21.92
N ASP A 37 -14.04 2.04 -23.14
CA ASP A 37 -15.12 1.41 -23.92
C ASP A 37 -15.18 -0.12 -23.79
N GLY A 38 -14.22 -0.73 -23.08
CA GLY A 38 -14.06 -2.17 -22.93
C GLY A 38 -12.89 -2.74 -23.72
N SER A 39 -12.29 -1.96 -24.63
CA SER A 39 -11.07 -2.35 -25.34
C SER A 39 -9.82 -2.07 -24.50
N LEU A 40 -8.80 -2.92 -24.66
CA LEU A 40 -7.51 -2.74 -23.99
C LEU A 40 -6.85 -1.41 -24.39
N GLN A 41 -6.91 -1.05 -25.68
CA GLN A 41 -6.27 0.16 -26.19
C GLN A 41 -6.89 1.43 -25.62
N ASP A 42 -8.23 1.51 -25.56
CA ASP A 42 -8.89 2.68 -24.97
C ASP A 42 -8.65 2.73 -23.45
N ALA A 43 -8.74 1.60 -22.74
CA ALA A 43 -8.44 1.56 -21.31
C ALA A 43 -7.01 2.06 -21.01
N MET A 44 -6.00 1.60 -21.76
CA MET A 44 -4.62 2.08 -21.64
C MET A 44 -4.51 3.58 -21.91
N ARG A 45 -5.15 4.07 -22.98
CA ARG A 45 -5.16 5.49 -23.32
C ARG A 45 -5.78 6.35 -22.21
N GLN A 46 -6.90 5.91 -21.64
CA GLN A 46 -7.57 6.61 -20.53
C GLN A 46 -6.67 6.65 -19.29
N PHE A 47 -5.98 5.54 -19.00
CA PHE A 47 -5.05 5.45 -17.88
C PHE A 47 -3.87 6.41 -18.03
N GLU A 48 -3.18 6.36 -19.17
CA GLU A 48 -2.02 7.22 -19.46
C GLU A 48 -2.42 8.70 -19.50
N SER A 49 -3.56 9.02 -20.11
CA SER A 49 -4.12 10.38 -20.15
C SER A 49 -4.39 10.91 -18.75
N ASN A 50 -5.08 10.12 -17.90
CA ASN A 50 -5.36 10.52 -16.53
C ASN A 50 -4.06 10.71 -15.72
N PHE A 51 -3.09 9.79 -15.86
CA PHE A 51 -1.79 9.92 -15.21
C PHE A 51 -1.11 11.23 -15.61
N LYS A 52 -1.00 11.51 -16.91
CA LYS A 52 -0.37 12.71 -17.44
C LYS A 52 -1.04 14.00 -16.99
N VAL A 53 -2.38 14.03 -16.93
CA VAL A 53 -3.11 15.20 -16.42
C VAL A 53 -2.81 15.44 -14.94
N LYS A 54 -2.65 14.38 -14.12
CA LYS A 54 -2.45 14.51 -12.67
C LYS A 54 -0.99 14.75 -12.28
N SER A 55 -0.03 14.10 -12.95
CA SER A 55 1.41 14.20 -12.63
C SER A 55 2.14 15.22 -13.51
N GLY A 56 1.66 15.45 -14.74
CA GLY A 56 2.37 16.20 -15.77
C GLY A 56 3.47 15.42 -16.49
N LEU A 57 3.54 14.10 -16.27
CA LEU A 57 4.55 13.17 -16.82
C LEU A 57 3.89 12.12 -17.71
N GLU A 58 4.63 11.62 -18.69
CA GLU A 58 4.22 10.42 -19.43
C GLU A 58 4.35 9.18 -18.53
N TRP A 59 3.53 8.15 -18.76
CA TRP A 59 3.60 6.91 -17.98
C TRP A 59 4.95 6.19 -18.11
N SER A 60 5.57 6.29 -19.28
CA SER A 60 6.92 5.77 -19.55
C SER A 60 7.99 6.43 -18.67
N ASP A 61 7.80 7.70 -18.31
CA ASP A 61 8.69 8.50 -17.45
C ASP A 61 8.05 8.79 -16.07
N ARG A 62 7.26 7.83 -15.55
CA ARG A 62 6.51 8.01 -14.29
C ARG A 62 7.36 8.27 -13.05
N LEU A 63 8.66 7.98 -13.11
CA LEU A 63 9.61 8.19 -12.01
C LEU A 63 10.31 9.55 -12.06
N GLY A 64 10.01 10.36 -13.09
CA GLY A 64 10.54 11.71 -13.25
C GLY A 64 10.05 12.68 -12.17
N LYS A 65 10.60 13.90 -12.21
CA LYS A 65 10.22 14.95 -11.26
C LYS A 65 8.84 15.51 -11.61
N PRO A 66 7.84 15.44 -10.72
CA PRO A 66 6.51 15.98 -10.99
C PRO A 66 6.58 17.51 -11.18
N ARG A 67 5.64 18.04 -11.98
CA ARG A 67 5.52 19.50 -12.13
C ARG A 67 5.04 20.13 -10.82
N SER A 68 5.44 21.38 -10.57
CA SER A 68 4.99 22.10 -9.37
C SER A 68 3.46 22.21 -9.35
N GLY A 69 2.85 21.85 -8.21
CA GLY A 69 1.39 21.83 -8.04
C GLY A 69 0.68 20.56 -8.51
N ASN A 70 1.39 19.63 -9.17
CA ASN A 70 0.84 18.34 -9.60
C ASN A 70 1.07 17.23 -8.57
N TYR A 71 0.39 16.10 -8.76
CA TYR A 71 0.58 14.91 -7.93
C TYR A 71 1.98 14.31 -8.16
N ALA A 72 2.64 13.93 -7.08
CA ALA A 72 3.83 13.08 -7.13
C ALA A 72 3.42 11.61 -7.28
N PHE A 73 4.10 10.88 -8.15
CA PHE A 73 3.90 9.44 -8.29
C PHE A 73 4.59 8.70 -7.14
N ILE A 74 3.84 7.85 -6.45
CA ILE A 74 4.32 7.03 -5.34
C ILE A 74 4.22 5.56 -5.75
N GLU A 75 5.36 4.87 -5.76
CA GLU A 75 5.41 3.45 -6.06
C GLU A 75 5.06 2.63 -4.80
N ARG A 76 4.07 1.75 -4.94
CA ARG A 76 3.63 0.83 -3.88
C ARG A 76 4.08 -0.57 -4.21
N SER A 77 4.48 -1.35 -3.19
CA SER A 77 4.68 -2.78 -3.37
C SER A 77 3.31 -3.47 -3.33
N TYR A 78 2.80 -3.83 -4.51
CA TYR A 78 1.57 -4.64 -4.63
C TYR A 78 1.85 -6.15 -4.53
N THR A 79 3.10 -6.55 -4.36
CA THR A 79 3.46 -7.92 -4.04
C THR A 79 2.99 -8.24 -2.63
N GLU A 80 1.86 -8.92 -2.52
CA GLU A 80 1.61 -9.82 -1.39
C GLU A 80 2.52 -11.03 -1.57
N ASP A 81 3.72 -11.05 -0.98
CA ASP A 81 4.64 -12.19 -0.88
C ASP A 81 4.51 -13.30 -1.96
N PHE A 82 4.78 -12.97 -3.23
CA PHE A 82 5.03 -13.99 -4.27
C PHE A 82 6.48 -13.93 -4.77
N GLY A 83 7.40 -13.78 -3.82
CA GLY A 83 8.84 -13.77 -4.09
C GLY A 83 9.62 -13.52 -2.79
N GLU A 84 9.92 -14.62 -2.10
CA GLU A 84 11.09 -14.80 -1.21
C GLU A 84 11.70 -13.57 -0.51
N GLU A 85 10.90 -12.87 0.31
CA GLU A 85 11.37 -12.36 1.59
C GLU A 85 10.31 -12.82 2.60
N GLN A 86 10.63 -13.83 3.42
CA GLN A 86 9.75 -14.29 4.50
C GLN A 86 9.66 -13.19 5.56
N GLU A 87 8.78 -12.21 5.38
CA GLU A 87 8.10 -11.62 6.52
C GLU A 87 7.08 -12.66 7.01
N PRO A 88 7.10 -13.06 8.30
CA PRO A 88 6.10 -13.98 8.81
C PRO A 88 4.73 -13.30 8.74
N LYS A 89 3.93 -13.67 7.74
CA LYS A 89 2.48 -13.47 7.72
C LYS A 89 1.89 -14.23 8.91
N LEU A 90 1.78 -13.59 10.07
CA LEU A 90 0.93 -14.06 11.15
C LEU A 90 -0.53 -13.69 10.82
N ASN A 91 -1.08 -14.31 9.78
CA ASN A 91 -2.52 -14.35 9.58
C ASN A 91 -3.10 -15.29 10.64
N SER A 92 -3.47 -14.75 11.79
CA SER A 92 -4.40 -15.42 12.71
C SER A 92 -5.82 -15.38 12.13
N LYS A 93 -6.02 -16.03 10.97
CA LYS A 93 -7.33 -16.61 10.64
C LYS A 93 -7.41 -17.89 11.44
N ILE A 94 -8.02 -17.80 12.62
CA ILE A 94 -8.47 -18.98 13.35
C ILE A 94 -9.58 -19.59 12.49
N GLU A 95 -9.24 -20.62 11.71
CA GLU A 95 -10.26 -21.54 11.19
C GLU A 95 -10.95 -22.19 12.41
N PRO A 96 -12.30 -22.18 12.47
CA PRO A 96 -13.03 -22.83 13.56
C PRO A 96 -12.95 -24.35 13.35
N GLY A 97 -11.85 -24.96 13.78
CA GLY A 97 -11.66 -26.40 13.64
C GLY A 97 -10.34 -26.96 14.15
N LEU A 98 -9.28 -26.15 14.25
CA LEU A 98 -8.00 -26.60 14.83
C LEU A 98 -7.93 -26.19 16.30
N LYS A 99 -8.06 -27.19 17.18
CA LYS A 99 -7.70 -27.06 18.60
C LYS A 99 -6.33 -26.39 18.67
N GLN A 100 -6.25 -25.22 19.31
CA GLN A 100 -4.99 -24.58 19.64
C GLN A 100 -4.15 -25.59 20.43
N GLY A 101 -3.22 -26.26 19.76
CA GLY A 101 -2.13 -26.93 20.45
C GLY A 101 -1.38 -25.85 21.20
N ALA A 102 -1.12 -26.08 22.48
CA ALA A 102 -0.28 -25.19 23.28
C ALA A 102 0.97 -24.83 22.47
N ALA A 103 1.29 -23.53 22.37
CA ALA A 103 2.51 -23.08 21.75
C ALA A 103 3.68 -23.92 22.31
N PRO A 104 4.64 -24.35 21.47
CA PRO A 104 5.77 -25.13 21.95
C PRO A 104 6.47 -24.37 23.08
N GLU A 105 6.77 -25.08 24.18
CA GLU A 105 7.41 -24.49 25.34
C GLU A 105 8.78 -23.90 24.95
N SER A 106 8.97 -22.61 25.22
CA SER A 106 10.21 -21.91 24.89
C SER A 106 11.34 -22.39 25.79
N LYS A 107 12.46 -22.82 25.18
CA LYS A 107 13.68 -23.23 25.91
C LYS A 107 14.56 -22.05 26.35
N LEU A 108 14.12 -20.82 26.10
CA LEU A 108 14.88 -19.60 26.43
C LEU A 108 14.68 -19.22 27.90
N THR A 109 15.64 -18.51 28.49
CA THR A 109 15.50 -17.96 29.84
C THR A 109 14.38 -16.92 29.88
N THR A 110 13.66 -16.81 31.01
CA THR A 110 12.57 -15.84 31.20
C THR A 110 12.97 -14.42 30.80
N ALA A 111 14.15 -13.95 31.21
CA ALA A 111 14.64 -12.61 30.85
C ALA A 111 14.74 -12.35 29.33
N VAL A 112 15.07 -13.39 28.53
CA VAL A 112 15.13 -13.30 27.07
C VAL A 112 13.73 -13.35 26.48
N GLN A 113 12.83 -14.14 27.07
CA GLN A 113 11.42 -14.18 26.65
C GLN A 113 10.74 -12.83 26.87
N ASP A 114 10.92 -12.22 28.04
CA ASP A 114 10.38 -10.90 28.39
C ASP A 114 10.93 -9.81 27.47
N MET A 115 12.24 -9.88 27.14
CA MET A 115 12.86 -8.96 26.19
C MET A 115 12.25 -9.12 24.78
N ILE A 116 12.09 -10.36 24.30
CA ILE A 116 11.49 -10.66 22.99
C ILE A 116 10.03 -10.19 22.96
N GLU A 117 9.26 -10.45 24.02
CA GLU A 117 7.88 -9.99 24.14
C GLU A 117 7.78 -8.47 24.09
N LEU A 118 8.71 -7.75 24.76
CA LEU A 118 8.75 -6.30 24.72
C LEU A 118 9.08 -5.76 23.32
N ILE A 119 10.14 -6.26 22.67
CA ILE A 119 10.58 -5.75 21.36
C ILE A 119 9.62 -6.13 20.22
N PHE A 120 8.85 -7.22 20.34
CA PHE A 120 7.88 -7.66 19.34
C PHE A 120 6.42 -7.36 19.73
N ASN A 121 6.20 -6.53 20.76
CA ASN A 121 4.87 -6.16 21.19
C ASN A 121 4.19 -5.25 20.15
N GLN A 122 3.23 -5.82 19.41
CA GLN A 122 2.52 -5.10 18.35
C GLN A 122 1.74 -3.88 18.87
N GLN A 123 1.27 -3.90 20.11
CA GLN A 123 0.52 -2.80 20.70
C GLN A 123 1.44 -1.60 20.97
N TYR A 124 2.66 -1.83 21.45
CA TYR A 124 3.65 -0.75 21.61
C TYR A 124 4.05 -0.14 20.28
N PHE A 125 4.22 -0.95 19.23
CA PHE A 125 4.45 -0.43 17.88
C PHE A 125 3.26 0.40 17.38
N ALA A 126 2.03 -0.08 17.54
CA ALA A 126 0.84 0.62 17.09
C ALA A 126 0.70 1.99 17.78
N VAL A 127 0.90 2.05 19.11
CA VAL A 127 0.83 3.31 19.87
C VAL A 127 1.92 4.28 19.43
N THR A 128 3.17 3.83 19.33
CA THR A 128 4.30 4.69 18.93
C THR A 128 4.15 5.21 17.50
N MET A 129 3.51 4.44 16.62
CA MET A 129 3.25 4.87 15.24
C MET A 129 2.06 5.85 15.11
N ILE A 130 1.20 6.01 16.12
CA ILE A 130 0.15 7.03 16.11
C ILE A 130 0.73 8.44 16.23
N ASP A 131 1.82 8.63 16.99
CA ASP A 131 2.45 9.93 17.21
C ASP A 131 2.84 10.68 15.92
N PRO A 132 3.43 10.04 14.89
CA PRO A 132 3.65 10.67 13.58
C PRO A 132 2.38 10.81 12.72
N ASN A 133 1.17 10.65 13.28
CA ASN A 133 -0.11 10.53 12.55
C ASN A 133 -0.13 9.35 11.54
N TYR A 134 0.61 8.29 11.83
CA TYR A 134 0.67 7.10 10.98
C TYR A 134 -0.29 6.03 11.51
N ASP A 135 -1.48 5.94 10.90
CA ASP A 135 -2.48 4.91 11.23
C ASP A 135 -2.05 3.55 10.65
N THR A 136 -1.50 2.69 11.49
CA THR A 136 -1.02 1.34 11.16
C THR A 136 -2.13 0.40 10.73
N ASN A 137 -3.36 0.63 11.19
CA ASN A 137 -4.51 -0.20 10.80
C ASN A 137 -5.06 0.21 9.44
N LYS A 138 -4.89 1.49 9.06
CA LYS A 138 -5.37 1.99 7.78
C LYS A 138 -4.34 1.93 6.67
N LEU A 139 -3.03 1.88 6.98
CA LEU A 139 -1.90 1.99 6.04
C LEU A 139 -2.37 2.72 4.77
N PRO A 140 -2.77 4.00 4.85
CA PRO A 140 -3.57 4.64 3.79
C PRO A 140 -2.83 4.66 2.45
N LEU A 141 -1.50 4.49 2.50
CA LEU A 141 -0.63 4.41 1.35
C LEU A 141 -0.15 2.98 0.98
N GLY A 142 -0.55 1.96 1.73
CA GLY A 142 -0.05 0.58 1.59
C GLY A 142 1.43 0.44 1.97
N LYS A 143 2.01 -0.74 1.73
CA LYS A 143 3.46 -0.94 1.85
C LYS A 143 4.17 -0.11 0.76
N LEU A 144 5.00 0.84 1.19
CA LEU A 144 5.82 1.66 0.30
C LEU A 144 7.10 0.91 -0.10
N THR A 145 7.57 1.14 -1.32
CA THR A 145 8.86 0.59 -1.75
C THR A 145 10.03 1.29 -1.04
N LYS A 146 11.15 0.58 -0.82
CA LYS A 146 12.38 1.15 -0.24
C LYS A 146 12.83 2.41 -1.01
N SER A 147 12.70 2.41 -2.34
CA SER A 147 13.00 3.55 -3.21
C SER A 147 12.15 4.79 -2.88
N THR A 148 10.85 4.62 -2.64
CA THR A 148 9.94 5.69 -2.24
C THR A 148 10.33 6.29 -0.89
N ILE A 149 10.69 5.44 0.08
CA ILE A 149 11.10 5.88 1.41
C ILE A 149 12.39 6.71 1.33
N ILE A 150 13.37 6.27 0.54
CA ILE A 150 14.64 6.99 0.35
C ILE A 150 14.39 8.36 -0.30
N LYS A 151 13.55 8.42 -1.34
CA LYS A 151 13.20 9.68 -1.99
C LYS A 151 12.54 10.66 -1.02
N GLY A 152 11.60 10.18 -0.20
CA GLY A 152 10.94 11.02 0.81
C GLY A 152 11.87 11.55 1.92
N TYR A 153 13.06 10.97 2.10
CA TYR A 153 14.08 11.51 3.01
C TYR A 153 14.98 12.57 2.36
N GLN A 154 15.02 12.61 1.03
CA GLN A 154 15.84 13.54 0.24
C GLN A 154 15.09 14.82 -0.17
N ASP A 155 13.76 14.79 -0.12
CA ASP A 155 12.86 15.93 -0.39
C ASP A 155 12.69 16.83 0.85
#